data_AF-A0A9D3PBV3-F1
#
_entry.id   AF-A0A9D3PBV3-F1
#
_cell.length_a   1.000
_cell.length_b   1.000
_cell.length_c   1.000
_cell.angle_alpha   90.00
_cell.angle_beta   90.00
_cell.angle_gamma   90.00
#
_symmetry.space_group_name_H-M   'P 1'
#
loop_
_entity.id
_entity.type
_entity.pdbx_description
1 polymer ?
#
loop_
_entity_poly.entity_id
_entity_poly.type
_entity_poly.pdbx_seq_one_letter_code
_entity_poly.pdbx_strand_id
1 'polypeptide(L)'
;MIIDLQLVQSNEVGGSYHIEMEGLKRSLALLEERGITLDSIVTDRHPQIQKFLKETRIKHYYDVWHIEKGLSKKLVLISKNKDCDILKKWLRSIKNHMYWTAASLTSGPERVAKWMSILNHIRNVHTHEDPAFPQFLHAPQTSRDKSKRLKAGTEAFCILEKALTNKRILKDVEKMSPHHQTLLLEAFYSVILRFAPKNVVFPFLGMVCRLYLAAMHFNENAGHPQATSSTDELLYSVNFPKSKKGEWTVKPVKVDPTYHYVDEQMDLIFEKVFEDPVPYEAEVQKIPIPDDLSAQFEKPDKMEVIVSYVSRFNQGLV
;
A
#
# COMPACT_ATOMS: atom_id res chain seq x y z
N MET A 1 -8.25 -3.74 -10.33
CA MET A 1 -9.69 -3.60 -10.11
C MET A 1 -9.96 -3.80 -8.63
N ILE A 2 -10.78 -2.93 -8.05
CA ILE A 2 -11.38 -3.07 -6.72
C ILE A 2 -12.60 -3.98 -6.87
N ILE A 3 -12.61 -5.09 -6.13
CA ILE A 3 -13.65 -6.11 -6.21
C ILE A 3 -14.58 -6.01 -4.99
N ASP A 4 -14.04 -5.60 -3.85
CA ASP A 4 -14.79 -5.47 -2.61
C ASP A 4 -14.29 -4.27 -1.80
N LEU A 5 -15.18 -3.70 -0.99
CA LEU A 5 -14.93 -2.59 -0.08
C LEU A 5 -15.71 -2.79 1.22
N GLN A 6 -14.97 -2.80 2.33
CA GLN A 6 -15.53 -2.95 3.65
C GLN A 6 -15.38 -1.65 4.44
N LEU A 7 -16.51 -1.04 4.80
CA LEU A 7 -16.55 0.05 5.78
C LEU A 7 -16.87 -0.55 7.15
N VAL A 8 -15.96 -0.39 8.11
CA VAL A 8 -16.10 -0.91 9.47
C VAL A 8 -15.86 0.24 10.45
N GLN A 9 -16.77 0.45 11.39
CA GLN A 9 -16.62 1.42 12.47
C GLN A 9 -15.85 0.84 13.66
N SER A 10 -15.13 1.69 14.40
CA SER A 10 -14.28 1.22 15.51
C SER A 10 -15.06 0.61 16.68
N ASN A 11 -16.28 1.09 16.96
CA ASN A 11 -17.15 0.53 17.99
C ASN A 11 -17.62 -0.88 17.66
N GLU A 12 -17.80 -1.25 16.39
CA GLU A 12 -18.17 -2.62 15.99
C GLU A 12 -17.14 -3.66 16.46
N VAL A 13 -15.87 -3.25 16.57
CA VAL A 13 -14.73 -4.16 16.74
C VAL A 13 -13.87 -3.83 17.96
N GLY A 14 -14.33 -2.94 18.84
CA GLY A 14 -13.62 -2.56 20.07
C GLY A 14 -12.35 -1.74 19.85
N GLY A 15 -12.21 -1.06 18.70
CA GLY A 15 -11.14 -0.10 18.44
C GLY A 15 -10.59 -0.15 17.02
N SER A 16 -9.93 0.95 16.62
CA SER A 16 -9.37 1.10 15.27
C SER A 16 -8.30 0.05 14.92
N TYR A 17 -7.65 -0.53 15.92
CA TYR A 17 -6.67 -1.60 15.74
C TYR A 17 -7.26 -2.88 15.13
N HIS A 18 -8.57 -3.11 15.29
CA HIS A 18 -9.26 -4.33 14.84
C HIS A 18 -9.99 -4.15 13.51
N ILE A 19 -10.17 -2.91 13.03
CA ILE A 19 -10.91 -2.58 11.82
C ILE A 19 -10.34 -3.29 10.59
N GLU A 20 -9.01 -3.26 10.41
CA GLU A 20 -8.35 -3.83 9.23
C GLU A 20 -8.53 -5.36 9.17
N MET A 21 -8.44 -6.03 10.32
CA MET A 21 -8.65 -7.46 10.44
C MET A 21 -10.10 -7.84 10.13
N GLU A 22 -11.06 -7.09 10.66
CA GLU A 22 -12.48 -7.34 10.43
C GLU A 22 -12.85 -7.13 8.96
N GLY A 23 -12.38 -6.03 8.36
CA GLY A 23 -12.55 -5.79 6.93
C GLY A 23 -11.98 -6.95 6.10
N LEU A 24 -10.77 -7.42 6.40
CA LEU A 24 -10.18 -8.57 5.72
C LEU A 24 -11.04 -9.83 5.84
N LYS A 25 -11.57 -10.14 7.03
CA LYS A 25 -12.44 -11.31 7.24
C LYS A 25 -13.73 -11.22 6.43
N ARG A 26 -14.39 -10.07 6.44
CA ARG A 26 -15.63 -9.83 5.67
C ARG A 26 -15.37 -9.98 4.17
N SER A 27 -14.29 -9.39 3.66
CA SER A 27 -13.91 -9.54 2.24
C SER A 27 -13.62 -10.98 1.87
N LEU A 28 -12.88 -11.74 2.69
CA LEU A 28 -12.58 -13.15 2.39
C LEU A 28 -13.84 -14.02 2.41
N ALA A 29 -14.73 -13.82 3.38
CA ALA A 29 -16.00 -14.53 3.45
C ALA A 29 -16.88 -14.24 2.23
N LEU A 30 -16.98 -12.97 1.82
CA LEU A 30 -17.72 -12.59 0.61
C LEU A 30 -17.15 -13.26 -0.65
N LEU A 31 -15.82 -13.25 -0.82
CA LEU A 31 -15.18 -13.88 -1.98
C LEU A 31 -15.44 -15.40 -2.00
N GLU A 32 -15.36 -16.06 -0.85
CA GLU A 32 -15.66 -17.49 -0.70
C GLU A 32 -17.13 -17.81 -1.02
N GLU A 33 -18.07 -17.03 -0.49
CA GLU A 33 -19.51 -17.16 -0.78
C GLU A 33 -19.82 -17.03 -2.28
N ARG A 34 -19.07 -16.16 -2.98
CA ARG A 34 -19.17 -15.97 -4.43
C ARG A 34 -18.42 -17.04 -5.25
N GLY A 35 -17.83 -18.05 -4.60
CA GLY A 35 -17.08 -19.11 -5.24
C GLY A 35 -15.71 -18.69 -5.79
N ILE A 36 -15.18 -17.56 -5.34
CA ILE A 36 -13.87 -17.05 -5.77
C ILE A 36 -12.79 -17.70 -4.91
N THR A 37 -11.94 -18.52 -5.54
CA THR A 37 -10.80 -19.15 -4.87
C THR A 37 -9.60 -18.20 -4.85
N LEU A 38 -9.09 -17.90 -3.66
CA LEU A 38 -7.92 -17.04 -3.47
C LEU A 38 -6.61 -17.84 -3.55
N ASP A 39 -5.76 -17.55 -4.54
CA ASP A 39 -4.42 -18.14 -4.63
C ASP A 39 -3.46 -17.57 -3.57
N SER A 40 -3.39 -16.24 -3.48
CA SER A 40 -2.50 -15.55 -2.55
C SER A 40 -2.96 -14.13 -2.22
N ILE A 41 -2.47 -13.61 -1.09
CA ILE A 41 -2.75 -12.26 -0.62
C ILE A 41 -1.46 -11.52 -0.29
N VAL A 42 -1.43 -10.23 -0.60
CA VAL A 42 -0.33 -9.32 -0.27
C VAL A 42 -0.84 -8.32 0.76
N THR A 43 -0.16 -8.22 1.89
CA THR A 43 -0.52 -7.23 2.94
C THR A 43 0.73 -6.59 3.53
N ASP A 44 0.49 -5.60 4.38
CA ASP A 44 1.49 -5.09 5.30
C ASP A 44 1.88 -6.10 6.39
N ARG A 45 2.93 -5.75 7.15
CA ARG A 45 3.46 -6.58 8.25
C ARG A 45 2.63 -6.46 9.54
N HIS A 46 1.31 -6.59 9.44
CA HIS A 46 0.41 -6.53 10.60
C HIS A 46 0.37 -7.88 11.34
N PRO A 47 0.78 -7.97 12.63
CA PRO A 47 0.93 -9.25 13.33
C PRO A 47 -0.35 -10.08 13.43
N GLN A 48 -1.50 -9.43 13.63
CA GLN A 48 -2.77 -10.15 13.71
C GLN A 48 -3.14 -10.76 12.36
N ILE A 49 -2.97 -10.01 11.27
CA ILE A 49 -3.26 -10.48 9.89
C ILE A 49 -2.34 -11.65 9.54
N GLN A 50 -1.06 -11.56 9.88
CA GLN A 50 -0.11 -12.67 9.69
C GLN A 50 -0.54 -13.94 10.43
N LYS A 51 -1.00 -13.82 11.68
CA LYS A 51 -1.46 -14.96 12.47
C LYS A 51 -2.71 -15.58 11.83
N PHE A 52 -3.70 -14.76 11.51
CA PHE A 52 -4.95 -15.18 10.90
C PHE A 52 -4.73 -15.89 9.55
N LEU A 53 -3.96 -15.29 8.63
CA LEU A 53 -3.68 -15.88 7.32
C LEU A 53 -2.89 -17.19 7.41
N LYS A 54 -2.04 -17.33 8.43
CA LYS A 54 -1.35 -18.59 8.70
C LYS A 54 -2.32 -19.69 9.15
N GLU A 55 -3.28 -19.35 10.01
CA GLU A 55 -4.30 -20.29 10.51
C GLU A 55 -5.26 -20.72 9.40
N THR A 56 -5.63 -19.82 8.49
CA THR A 56 -6.47 -20.12 7.32
C THR A 56 -5.72 -20.77 6.16
N ARG A 57 -4.39 -20.94 6.29
CA ARG A 57 -3.50 -21.53 5.26
C ARG A 57 -3.51 -20.79 3.92
N ILE A 58 -3.87 -19.51 3.91
CA ILE A 58 -3.79 -18.67 2.72
C ILE A 58 -2.32 -18.31 2.46
N LYS A 59 -1.88 -18.41 1.20
CA LYS A 59 -0.53 -18.02 0.80
C LYS A 59 -0.35 -16.51 0.95
N HIS A 60 0.52 -16.11 1.88
CA HIS A 60 0.70 -14.73 2.27
C HIS A 60 2.05 -14.16 1.84
N TYR A 61 2.00 -13.01 1.17
CA TYR A 61 3.15 -12.21 0.80
C TYR A 61 3.12 -10.81 1.43
N TYR A 62 4.28 -10.18 1.47
CA TYR A 62 4.46 -8.81 1.92
C TYR A 62 4.62 -7.85 0.77
N ASP A 63 4.09 -6.64 0.97
CA ASP A 63 4.38 -5.52 0.11
C ASP A 63 5.88 -5.16 0.17
N VAL A 64 6.53 -5.26 -0.99
CA VAL A 64 7.96 -4.96 -1.20
C VAL A 64 8.29 -3.52 -0.86
N TRP A 65 7.40 -2.56 -1.15
CA TRP A 65 7.62 -1.14 -0.88
C TRP A 65 7.76 -0.87 0.61
N HIS A 66 6.94 -1.49 1.46
CA HIS A 66 7.03 -1.28 2.91
C HIS A 66 8.34 -1.84 3.50
N ILE A 67 8.83 -2.97 2.97
CA ILE A 67 10.13 -3.53 3.32
C ILE A 67 11.25 -2.61 2.87
N GLU A 68 11.23 -2.22 1.59
CA GLU A 68 12.24 -1.35 0.97
C GLU A 68 12.32 0.00 1.67
N LYS A 69 11.19 0.65 1.91
CA LYS A 69 11.12 1.95 2.59
C LYS A 69 11.72 1.88 3.99
N GLY A 70 11.43 0.81 4.74
CA GLY A 70 12.00 0.57 6.07
C GLY A 70 13.52 0.40 6.02
N LEU A 71 14.00 -0.45 5.10
CA LEU A 71 15.43 -0.70 4.93
C LEU A 71 16.17 0.54 4.44
N SER A 72 15.66 1.24 3.42
CA SER A 72 16.24 2.45 2.86
C SER A 72 16.37 3.56 3.90
N LYS A 73 15.38 3.77 4.76
CA LYS A 73 15.50 4.71 5.90
C LYS A 73 16.66 4.36 6.82
N LYS A 74 16.80 3.07 7.16
CA LYS A 74 17.89 2.58 8.02
C LYS A 74 19.25 2.76 7.35
N LEU A 75 19.37 2.44 6.06
CA LEU A 75 20.62 2.60 5.30
C LEU A 75 21.00 4.08 5.12
N VAL A 76 20.03 4.97 4.92
CA VAL A 76 20.26 6.43 4.90
C VAL A 76 20.83 6.90 6.23
N LEU A 77 20.31 6.41 7.36
CA LEU A 77 20.84 6.75 8.68
C LEU A 77 22.29 6.25 8.84
N ILE A 78 22.54 4.97 8.52
CA ILE A 78 23.89 4.38 8.56
C ILE A 78 24.88 5.17 7.70
N SER A 79 24.46 5.61 6.51
CA SER A 79 25.31 6.35 5.58
C SER A 79 25.76 7.73 6.07
N LYS A 80 25.20 8.22 7.19
CA LYS A 80 25.62 9.46 7.85
C LYS A 80 26.68 9.23 8.93
N ASN A 81 26.95 7.98 9.31
CA ASN A 81 28.00 7.67 10.26
C ASN A 81 29.37 7.93 9.63
N LYS A 82 30.36 8.23 10.48
CA LYS A 82 31.75 8.37 10.06
C LYS A 82 32.18 7.12 9.28
N ASP A 83 32.93 7.33 8.20
CA ASP A 83 33.47 6.28 7.32
C ASP A 83 32.41 5.45 6.55
N CYS A 84 31.12 5.83 6.60
CA CYS A 84 30.02 5.12 5.94
C CYS A 84 29.43 5.86 4.71
N ASP A 85 29.96 7.02 4.34
CA ASP A 85 29.43 7.85 3.24
C ASP A 85 29.36 7.13 1.89
N ILE A 86 30.27 6.19 1.65
CA ILE A 86 30.31 5.38 0.42
C ILE A 86 29.00 4.61 0.20
N LEU A 87 28.25 4.29 1.26
CA LEU A 87 26.98 3.57 1.18
C LEU A 87 25.90 4.39 0.46
N LYS A 88 25.99 5.73 0.46
CA LYS A 88 25.06 6.59 -0.29
C LYS A 88 25.07 6.26 -1.79
N LYS A 89 26.24 5.89 -2.33
CA LYS A 89 26.41 5.51 -3.73
C LYS A 89 25.73 4.18 -4.08
N TRP A 90 25.41 3.34 -3.09
CA TRP A 90 24.80 2.02 -3.27
C TRP A 90 23.31 1.95 -2.96
N LEU A 91 22.74 2.95 -2.28
CA LEU A 91 21.32 2.95 -1.89
C LEU A 91 20.38 2.65 -3.06
N ARG A 92 20.63 3.27 -4.23
CA ARG A 92 19.85 3.04 -5.44
C ARG A 92 19.95 1.59 -5.91
N SER A 93 21.16 1.03 -5.96
CA SER A 93 21.40 -0.35 -6.40
C SER A 93 20.77 -1.35 -5.44
N ILE A 94 20.87 -1.15 -4.12
CA ILE A 94 20.26 -2.02 -3.11
C ILE A 94 18.73 -2.02 -3.25
N LYS A 95 18.13 -0.83 -3.40
CA LYS A 95 16.70 -0.68 -3.66
C LYS A 95 16.27 -1.44 -4.91
N ASN A 96 16.95 -1.21 -6.04
CA ASN A 96 16.64 -1.86 -7.31
C ASN A 96 16.80 -3.39 -7.21
N HIS A 97 17.83 -3.86 -6.50
CA HIS A 97 18.07 -5.29 -6.28
C HIS A 97 16.95 -5.95 -5.46
N MET A 98 16.38 -5.25 -4.47
CA MET A 98 15.23 -5.77 -3.71
C MET A 98 14.01 -5.99 -4.61
N TYR A 99 13.63 -4.99 -5.41
CA TYR A 99 12.53 -5.11 -6.36
C TYR A 99 12.80 -6.18 -7.43
N TRP A 100 14.03 -6.25 -7.92
CA TRP A 100 14.41 -7.27 -8.88
C TRP A 100 14.35 -8.67 -8.27
N THR A 101 14.82 -8.84 -7.04
CA THR A 101 14.72 -10.11 -6.29
C THR A 101 13.27 -10.55 -6.14
N ALA A 102 12.38 -9.63 -5.76
CA ALA A 102 10.96 -9.90 -5.65
C ALA A 102 10.35 -10.32 -7.00
N ALA A 103 10.59 -9.55 -8.06
CA ALA A 103 9.93 -9.74 -9.35
C ALA A 103 10.43 -10.95 -10.18
N SER A 104 11.61 -11.49 -9.86
CA SER A 104 12.26 -12.51 -10.70
C SER A 104 12.24 -13.93 -10.12
N LEU A 105 11.73 -14.11 -8.89
CA LEU A 105 11.78 -15.38 -8.18
C LEU A 105 10.47 -15.68 -7.48
N THR A 106 10.01 -16.92 -7.61
CA THR A 106 8.75 -17.39 -7.03
C THR A 106 8.96 -18.09 -5.69
N SER A 107 10.15 -18.61 -5.41
CA SER A 107 10.51 -19.31 -4.17
C SER A 107 11.10 -18.40 -3.10
N GLY A 108 10.72 -18.61 -1.84
CA GLY A 108 11.22 -17.86 -0.69
C GLY A 108 12.73 -18.03 -0.47
N PRO A 109 13.24 -19.28 -0.36
CA PRO A 109 14.68 -19.54 -0.25
C PRO A 109 15.52 -18.93 -1.37
N GLU A 110 15.07 -19.01 -2.63
CA GLU A 110 15.76 -18.39 -3.77
C GLU A 110 15.80 -16.87 -3.63
N ARG A 111 14.69 -16.23 -3.18
CA ARG A 111 14.67 -14.78 -2.92
C ARG A 111 15.69 -14.39 -1.86
N VAL A 112 15.84 -15.19 -0.80
CA VAL A 112 16.86 -14.96 0.23
C VAL A 112 18.27 -15.11 -0.35
N ALA A 113 18.55 -16.19 -1.08
CA ALA A 113 19.85 -16.41 -1.71
C ALA A 113 20.23 -15.28 -2.67
N LYS A 114 19.31 -14.89 -3.57
CA LYS A 114 19.51 -13.78 -4.49
C LYS A 114 19.63 -12.44 -3.76
N TRP A 115 18.87 -12.18 -2.71
CA TRP A 115 19.04 -10.97 -1.91
C TRP A 115 20.45 -10.88 -1.32
N MET A 116 20.94 -11.96 -0.72
CA MET A 116 22.29 -12.04 -0.13
C MET A 116 23.40 -11.80 -1.16
N SER A 117 23.16 -12.14 -2.43
CA SER A 117 24.11 -11.96 -3.53
C SER A 117 24.53 -10.50 -3.75
N ILE A 118 23.74 -9.51 -3.28
CA ILE A 118 24.10 -8.09 -3.35
C ILE A 118 25.40 -7.77 -2.60
N LEU A 119 25.71 -8.50 -1.52
CA LEU A 119 26.95 -8.33 -0.77
C LEU A 119 28.17 -8.75 -1.58
N ASN A 120 28.02 -9.76 -2.45
CA ASN A 120 29.05 -10.16 -3.40
C ASN A 120 29.19 -9.09 -4.49
N HIS A 121 28.06 -8.61 -5.03
CA HIS A 121 28.05 -7.57 -6.06
C HIS A 121 28.74 -6.27 -5.62
N ILE A 122 28.49 -5.83 -4.38
CA ILE A 122 29.11 -4.63 -3.79
C ILE A 122 30.64 -4.75 -3.66
N ARG A 123 31.13 -5.98 -3.47
CA ARG A 123 32.56 -6.33 -3.43
C ARG A 123 33.15 -6.65 -4.81
N ASN A 124 32.32 -6.65 -5.86
CA ASN A 124 32.67 -7.12 -7.20
C ASN A 124 33.13 -8.59 -7.22
N VAL A 125 32.50 -9.43 -6.40
CA VAL A 125 32.63 -10.89 -6.40
C VAL A 125 31.43 -11.46 -7.17
N HIS A 126 31.70 -12.28 -8.19
CA HIS A 126 30.68 -12.80 -9.12
C HIS A 126 30.43 -14.31 -9.02
N THR A 127 31.01 -14.93 -8.01
CA THR A 127 30.76 -16.31 -7.61
C THR A 127 29.87 -16.34 -6.36
N HIS A 128 28.93 -17.27 -6.32
CA HIS A 128 28.06 -17.50 -5.17
C HIS A 128 28.34 -18.89 -4.60
N GLU A 129 28.40 -18.97 -3.27
CA GLU A 129 28.52 -20.24 -2.56
C GLU A 129 27.16 -20.92 -2.35
N ASP A 130 26.07 -20.17 -2.51
CA ASP A 130 24.71 -20.66 -2.28
C ASP A 130 24.17 -21.40 -3.53
N PRO A 131 23.87 -22.71 -3.43
CA PRO A 131 23.37 -23.48 -4.56
C PRO A 131 21.98 -23.04 -5.04
N ALA A 132 21.20 -22.31 -4.22
CA ALA A 132 19.90 -21.78 -4.62
C ALA A 132 20.00 -20.56 -5.56
N PHE A 133 21.19 -19.95 -5.70
CA PHE A 133 21.45 -18.89 -6.68
C PHE A 133 22.92 -18.89 -7.13
N PRO A 134 23.33 -19.85 -7.98
CA PRO A 134 24.74 -20.14 -8.24
C PRO A 134 25.47 -19.08 -9.10
N GLN A 135 24.74 -18.31 -9.92
CA GLN A 135 25.33 -17.28 -10.78
C GLN A 135 24.40 -16.08 -10.99
N PHE A 136 25.00 -14.90 -11.20
CA PHE A 136 24.28 -13.69 -11.58
C PHE A 136 23.51 -13.85 -12.89
N LEU A 137 22.28 -13.32 -12.93
CA LEU A 137 21.40 -13.30 -14.12
C LEU A 137 21.71 -12.14 -15.09
N HIS A 138 22.92 -11.57 -15.05
CA HIS A 138 23.34 -10.53 -15.97
C HIS A 138 24.78 -10.80 -16.42
N ALA A 139 25.10 -10.41 -17.66
CA ALA A 139 26.46 -10.47 -18.16
C ALA A 139 27.39 -9.65 -17.24
N PRO A 140 28.67 -10.03 -17.08
CA PRO A 140 29.61 -9.31 -16.23
C PRO A 140 29.68 -7.84 -16.63
N GLN A 141 29.05 -6.98 -15.83
CA GLN A 141 29.23 -5.55 -16.00
C GLN A 141 30.51 -5.15 -15.29
N THR A 142 31.56 -4.85 -16.05
CA THR A 142 32.68 -4.08 -15.52
C THR A 142 32.17 -2.72 -15.12
N SER A 143 31.81 -2.55 -13.83
CA SER A 143 31.66 -1.23 -13.25
C SER A 143 32.95 -0.47 -13.51
N ARG A 144 32.86 0.53 -14.42
CA ARG A 144 33.97 1.41 -14.78
C ARG A 144 34.46 2.22 -13.57
N ASP A 145 33.58 2.42 -12.59
CA ASP A 145 33.87 3.18 -11.37
C ASP A 145 34.30 2.26 -10.21
N LYS A 146 35.61 2.05 -10.10
CA LYS A 146 36.23 1.30 -8.99
C LYS A 146 36.04 2.00 -7.63
N SER A 147 35.73 3.31 -7.60
CA SER A 147 35.59 4.10 -6.36
C SER A 147 34.36 3.77 -5.53
N LYS A 148 33.42 3.00 -6.11
CA LYS A 148 32.20 2.56 -5.41
C LYS A 148 32.41 1.27 -4.62
N ARG A 149 33.45 0.47 -4.91
CA ARG A 149 33.60 -0.88 -4.36
C ARG A 149 33.88 -0.82 -2.85
N LEU A 150 33.16 -1.62 -2.06
CA LEU A 150 33.51 -1.83 -0.65
C LEU A 150 34.45 -3.02 -0.52
N LYS A 151 35.41 -2.91 0.39
CA LYS A 151 36.29 -4.03 0.77
C LYS A 151 35.68 -4.77 1.97
N ALA A 152 35.82 -6.09 2.00
CA ALA A 152 35.47 -6.89 3.16
C ALA A 152 36.24 -6.40 4.41
N GLY A 153 35.62 -6.50 5.59
CA GLY A 153 36.22 -6.08 6.86
C GLY A 153 36.29 -4.56 7.10
N THR A 154 35.87 -3.73 6.14
CA THR A 154 35.68 -2.30 6.40
C THR A 154 34.46 -2.06 7.28
N GLU A 155 34.50 -1.07 8.17
CA GLU A 155 33.38 -0.74 9.06
C GLU A 155 32.07 -0.54 8.28
N ALA A 156 32.12 0.20 7.16
CA ALA A 156 30.99 0.40 6.27
C ALA A 156 30.40 -0.90 5.71
N PHE A 157 31.25 -1.87 5.35
CA PHE A 157 30.80 -3.18 4.86
C PHE A 157 30.18 -4.00 5.99
N CYS A 158 30.83 -4.09 7.15
CA CYS A 158 30.31 -4.85 8.30
C CYS A 158 28.95 -4.32 8.79
N ILE A 159 28.78 -2.99 8.87
CA ILE A 159 27.49 -2.40 9.25
C ILE A 159 26.43 -2.67 8.18
N LEU A 160 26.79 -2.56 6.89
CA LEU A 160 25.88 -2.84 5.78
C LEU A 160 25.44 -4.31 5.81
N GLU A 161 26.39 -5.24 5.89
CA GLU A 161 26.15 -6.67 5.98
C GLU A 161 25.18 -6.96 7.12
N LYS A 162 25.47 -6.50 8.35
CA LYS A 162 24.58 -6.66 9.51
C LYS A 162 23.17 -6.10 9.28
N ALA A 163 23.03 -5.04 8.48
CA ALA A 163 21.72 -4.47 8.15
C ALA A 163 20.96 -5.32 7.12
N LEU A 164 21.63 -5.83 6.09
CA LEU A 164 21.03 -6.63 5.00
C LEU A 164 20.77 -8.10 5.41
N THR A 165 21.59 -8.66 6.30
CA THR A 165 21.50 -10.05 6.79
C THR A 165 20.70 -10.20 8.08
N ASN A 166 20.07 -9.12 8.55
CA ASN A 166 19.26 -9.15 9.76
C ASN A 166 18.15 -10.22 9.63
N LYS A 167 18.00 -11.09 10.64
CA LYS A 167 17.02 -12.19 10.63
C LYS A 167 15.60 -11.76 10.26
N ARG A 168 15.16 -10.57 10.68
CA ARG A 168 13.83 -10.03 10.32
C ARG A 168 13.76 -9.65 8.84
N ILE A 169 14.80 -9.01 8.31
CA ILE A 169 14.88 -8.67 6.87
C ILE A 169 14.88 -9.94 6.02
N LEU A 170 15.63 -10.97 6.39
CA LEU A 170 15.65 -12.22 5.61
C LEU A 170 14.28 -12.92 5.59
N LYS A 171 13.57 -12.95 6.72
CA LYS A 171 12.18 -13.45 6.79
C LYS A 171 11.21 -12.61 5.96
N ASP A 172 11.41 -11.29 5.91
CA ASP A 172 10.58 -10.40 5.11
C ASP A 172 10.86 -10.58 3.60
N VAL A 173 12.14 -10.74 3.22
CA VAL A 173 12.60 -11.02 1.85
C VAL A 173 12.02 -12.34 1.33
N GLU A 174 12.02 -13.38 2.16
CA GLU A 174 11.42 -14.68 1.87
C GLU A 174 9.91 -14.59 1.53
N LYS A 175 9.23 -13.54 2.03
CA LYS A 175 7.81 -13.29 1.80
C LYS A 175 7.51 -12.16 0.81
N MET A 176 8.49 -11.56 0.17
CA MET A 176 8.24 -10.50 -0.82
C MET A 176 7.30 -10.97 -1.93
N SER A 177 6.27 -10.19 -2.22
CA SER A 177 5.36 -10.49 -3.32
C SER A 177 6.09 -10.50 -4.67
N PRO A 178 5.91 -11.53 -5.51
CA PRO A 178 6.37 -11.51 -6.89
C PRO A 178 5.53 -10.58 -7.78
N HIS A 179 4.34 -10.19 -7.32
CA HIS A 179 3.42 -9.32 -8.05
C HIS A 179 3.68 -7.85 -7.66
N HIS A 180 3.92 -6.99 -8.66
CA HIS A 180 4.00 -5.54 -8.47
C HIS A 180 2.61 -4.98 -8.16
N GLN A 181 2.41 -4.32 -7.00
CA GLN A 181 1.04 -3.97 -6.56
C GLN A 181 0.85 -2.57 -5.95
N THR A 182 1.81 -2.00 -5.21
CA THR A 182 1.56 -0.84 -4.32
C THR A 182 1.01 0.41 -5.01
N LEU A 183 1.38 0.66 -6.28
CA LEU A 183 0.98 1.86 -7.00
C LEU A 183 -0.55 1.97 -7.17
N LEU A 184 -1.26 0.86 -7.31
CA LEU A 184 -2.71 0.88 -7.52
C LEU A 184 -3.47 1.20 -6.22
N LEU A 185 -3.02 0.66 -5.09
CA LEU A 185 -3.66 0.90 -3.81
C LEU A 185 -3.48 2.36 -3.34
N GLU A 186 -2.27 2.91 -3.44
CA GLU A 186 -2.02 4.33 -3.13
C GLU A 186 -2.81 5.28 -4.06
N ALA A 187 -2.94 4.91 -5.34
CA ALA A 187 -3.76 5.66 -6.30
C ALA A 187 -5.24 5.60 -5.90
N PHE A 188 -5.74 4.44 -5.50
CA PHE A 188 -7.13 4.28 -5.06
C PHE A 188 -7.42 5.09 -3.79
N TYR A 189 -6.53 5.08 -2.80
CA TYR A 189 -6.68 5.95 -1.62
C TYR A 189 -6.79 7.43 -2.00
N SER A 190 -6.04 7.86 -3.02
CA SER A 190 -6.13 9.24 -3.52
C SER A 190 -7.47 9.53 -4.18
N VAL A 191 -8.12 8.54 -4.81
CA VAL A 191 -9.48 8.64 -5.34
C VAL A 191 -10.50 8.71 -4.20
N ILE A 192 -10.40 7.84 -3.19
CA ILE A 192 -11.28 7.88 -2.01
C ILE A 192 -11.32 9.29 -1.41
N LEU A 193 -10.17 9.94 -1.27
CA LEU A 193 -10.10 11.29 -0.69
C LEU A 193 -10.82 12.37 -1.50
N ARG A 194 -11.08 12.14 -2.79
CA ARG A 194 -11.89 13.05 -3.64
C ARG A 194 -13.39 12.86 -3.40
N PHE A 195 -13.83 11.60 -3.23
CA PHE A 195 -15.24 11.25 -3.04
C PHE A 195 -15.68 11.36 -1.58
N ALA A 196 -14.80 11.05 -0.64
CA ALA A 196 -15.01 11.12 0.81
C ALA A 196 -13.85 11.86 1.49
N PRO A 197 -13.79 13.20 1.41
CA PRO A 197 -12.77 13.99 2.07
C PRO A 197 -12.81 13.84 3.60
N LYS A 198 -11.63 13.76 4.23
CA LYS A 198 -11.51 13.55 5.69
C LYS A 198 -12.04 14.70 6.55
N ASN A 199 -12.20 15.89 5.97
CA ASN A 199 -12.68 17.09 6.66
C ASN A 199 -14.21 17.25 6.58
N VAL A 200 -14.92 16.29 6.01
CA VAL A 200 -16.38 16.29 5.91
C VAL A 200 -16.90 15.05 6.65
N VAL A 201 -17.92 15.25 7.49
CA VAL A 201 -18.60 14.17 8.20
C VAL A 201 -19.72 13.64 7.31
N PHE A 202 -19.74 12.32 7.10
CA PHE A 202 -20.78 11.64 6.35
C PHE A 202 -21.53 10.67 7.27
N PRO A 203 -22.87 10.56 7.16
CA PRO A 203 -23.60 9.43 7.70
C PRO A 203 -23.04 8.11 7.15
N PHE A 204 -23.19 7.01 7.88
CA PHE A 204 -22.64 5.70 7.49
C PHE A 204 -23.00 5.32 6.04
N LEU A 205 -24.30 5.34 5.70
CA LEU A 205 -24.75 5.01 4.34
C LEU A 205 -24.20 5.98 3.29
N GLY A 206 -24.10 7.27 3.61
CA GLY A 206 -23.50 8.27 2.74
C GLY A 206 -22.02 7.99 2.46
N MET A 207 -21.28 7.50 3.46
CA MET A 207 -19.89 7.06 3.30
C MET A 207 -19.80 5.82 2.41
N VAL A 208 -20.66 4.82 2.63
CA VAL A 208 -20.73 3.60 1.80
C VAL A 208 -20.94 3.96 0.33
N CYS A 209 -21.96 4.77 0.00
CA CYS A 209 -22.25 5.17 -1.37
C CYS A 209 -21.07 5.89 -2.03
N ARG A 210 -20.40 6.80 -1.31
CA ARG A 210 -19.22 7.52 -1.81
C ARG A 210 -18.03 6.60 -2.06
N LEU A 211 -17.83 5.58 -1.22
CA LEU A 211 -16.79 4.58 -1.41
C LEU A 211 -17.08 3.71 -2.64
N TYR A 212 -18.34 3.32 -2.88
CA TYR A 212 -18.71 2.60 -4.11
C TYR A 212 -18.51 3.43 -5.37
N LEU A 213 -18.90 4.72 -5.36
CA LEU A 213 -18.61 5.64 -6.47
C LEU A 213 -17.10 5.80 -6.71
N ALA A 214 -16.30 5.90 -5.64
CA ALA A 214 -14.85 5.92 -5.76
C ALA A 214 -14.30 4.62 -6.39
N ALA A 215 -14.86 3.46 -6.03
CA ALA A 215 -14.49 2.15 -6.58
C ALA A 215 -14.81 2.07 -8.07
N MET A 216 -16.02 2.43 -8.47
CA MET A 216 -16.47 2.45 -9.86
C MET A 216 -15.60 3.39 -10.70
N HIS A 217 -15.41 4.62 -10.22
CA HIS A 217 -14.54 5.58 -10.89
C HIS A 217 -13.10 5.07 -11.03
N PHE A 218 -12.54 4.46 -9.98
CA PHE A 218 -11.19 3.90 -10.06
C PHE A 218 -11.12 2.70 -11.00
N ASN A 219 -12.11 1.81 -11.00
CA ASN A 219 -12.12 0.64 -11.86
C ASN A 219 -12.18 1.00 -13.33
N GLU A 220 -12.99 2.00 -13.69
CA GLU A 220 -13.05 2.53 -15.05
C GLU A 220 -11.70 3.18 -15.44
N ASN A 221 -11.17 4.04 -14.57
CA ASN A 221 -10.07 4.94 -14.95
C ASN A 221 -8.64 4.41 -14.64
N ALA A 222 -8.49 3.35 -13.85
CA ALA A 222 -7.17 2.83 -13.46
C ALA A 222 -6.41 2.22 -14.65
N GLY A 223 -7.13 1.66 -15.63
CA GLY A 223 -6.57 0.95 -16.78
C GLY A 223 -6.31 1.80 -18.02
N HIS A 224 -6.60 3.11 -17.98
CA HIS A 224 -6.57 3.95 -19.19
C HIS A 224 -5.21 3.93 -19.91
N PRO A 225 -5.22 3.81 -21.25
CA PRO A 225 -4.00 3.83 -22.04
C PRO A 225 -3.28 5.18 -21.90
N GLN A 226 -2.00 5.17 -22.22
CA GLN A 226 -1.22 6.39 -22.34
C GLN A 226 -1.76 7.22 -23.52
N ALA A 227 -1.94 8.51 -23.30
CA ALA A 227 -2.35 9.44 -24.33
C ALA A 227 -1.26 9.58 -25.41
N THR A 228 -1.69 9.78 -26.64
CA THR A 228 -0.81 10.05 -27.80
C THR A 228 -1.02 11.46 -28.31
N SER A 229 0.00 12.03 -28.95
CA SER A 229 -0.10 13.27 -29.71
C SER A 229 -0.90 13.05 -31.01
N SER A 230 -1.15 14.13 -31.76
CA SER A 230 -1.70 14.05 -33.12
C SER A 230 -0.80 13.32 -34.12
N THR A 231 0.45 13.01 -33.74
CA THR A 231 1.43 12.26 -34.55
C THR A 231 1.70 10.87 -33.97
N ASP A 232 0.80 10.34 -33.14
CA ASP A 232 0.88 9.02 -32.49
C ASP A 232 2.07 8.83 -31.52
N GLU A 233 2.65 9.92 -31.03
CA GLU A 233 3.73 9.86 -30.04
C GLU A 233 3.18 9.79 -28.60
N LEU A 234 3.70 8.87 -27.81
CA LEU A 234 3.33 8.69 -26.40
C LEU A 234 3.63 9.95 -25.57
N LEU A 235 2.63 10.47 -24.86
CA LEU A 235 2.76 11.69 -24.06
C LEU A 235 3.30 11.41 -22.66
N TYR A 236 4.25 12.22 -22.21
CA TYR A 236 4.87 12.11 -20.90
C TYR A 236 4.84 13.44 -20.13
N SER A 237 4.73 13.36 -18.81
CA SER A 237 4.81 14.49 -17.90
C SER A 237 6.05 14.38 -17.01
N VAL A 238 6.76 15.50 -16.84
CA VAL A 238 7.87 15.60 -15.89
C VAL A 238 7.29 16.00 -14.53
N ASN A 239 7.49 15.14 -13.54
CA ASN A 239 7.06 15.37 -12.17
C ASN A 239 8.29 15.58 -11.26
N PHE A 240 8.13 16.44 -10.25
CA PHE A 240 9.12 16.69 -9.20
C PHE A 240 8.58 16.23 -7.84
N PRO A 241 8.67 14.93 -7.50
CA PRO A 241 8.18 14.44 -6.23
C PRO A 241 8.95 15.06 -5.07
N LYS A 242 8.25 15.56 -4.04
CA LYS A 242 8.89 16.10 -2.81
C LYS A 242 9.91 15.13 -2.21
N SER A 243 9.64 13.83 -2.27
CA SER A 243 10.50 12.76 -1.75
C SER A 243 11.87 12.67 -2.43
N LYS A 244 11.99 13.19 -3.66
CA LYS A 244 13.18 13.14 -4.49
C LYS A 244 14.06 14.40 -4.41
N LYS A 245 13.69 15.39 -3.59
CA LYS A 245 14.52 16.57 -3.25
C LYS A 245 15.19 17.25 -4.46
N GLY A 246 14.41 17.52 -5.51
CA GLY A 246 14.89 18.20 -6.71
C GLY A 246 15.19 17.27 -7.90
N GLU A 247 15.28 15.95 -7.69
CA GLU A 247 15.29 15.02 -8.83
C GLU A 247 13.88 14.85 -9.42
N TRP A 248 13.80 14.67 -10.73
CA TRP A 248 12.54 14.47 -11.45
C TRP A 248 12.24 12.98 -11.73
N THR A 249 11.00 12.74 -12.13
CA THR A 249 10.53 11.48 -12.70
C THR A 249 9.67 11.78 -13.91
N VAL A 250 9.83 10.99 -14.95
CA VAL A 250 8.92 10.98 -16.09
C VAL A 250 7.75 10.05 -15.75
N LYS A 251 6.51 10.48 -16.02
CA LYS A 251 5.31 9.65 -15.90
C LYS A 251 4.51 9.66 -17.20
N PRO A 252 3.99 8.51 -17.66
CA PRO A 252 3.00 8.46 -18.74
C PRO A 252 1.82 9.39 -18.43
N VAL A 253 1.42 10.21 -19.40
CA VAL A 253 0.14 10.93 -19.36
C VAL A 253 -0.93 9.98 -19.86
N LYS A 254 -1.95 9.70 -19.05
CA LYS A 254 -3.07 8.86 -19.47
C LYS A 254 -4.09 9.71 -20.22
N VAL A 255 -4.91 9.06 -21.06
CA VAL A 255 -6.10 9.72 -21.64
C VAL A 255 -7.01 10.24 -20.53
N ASP A 256 -7.83 11.24 -20.87
CA ASP A 256 -8.76 11.84 -19.93
C ASP A 256 -9.70 10.80 -19.30
N PRO A 257 -10.11 11.01 -18.05
CA PRO A 257 -10.99 10.08 -17.38
C PRO A 257 -12.38 10.07 -18.04
N THR A 258 -13.00 8.90 -18.06
CA THR A 258 -14.38 8.71 -18.47
C THR A 258 -15.27 8.53 -17.23
N TYR A 259 -16.58 8.70 -17.46
CA TYR A 259 -17.60 8.66 -16.43
C TYR A 259 -18.79 7.78 -16.84
N HIS A 260 -18.55 6.74 -17.64
CA HIS A 260 -19.61 5.85 -18.13
C HIS A 260 -20.34 5.16 -16.98
N TYR A 261 -19.64 4.82 -15.89
CA TYR A 261 -20.28 4.33 -14.68
C TYR A 261 -21.34 5.30 -14.11
N VAL A 262 -21.25 6.60 -14.38
CA VAL A 262 -22.28 7.56 -13.94
C VAL A 262 -23.52 7.42 -14.83
N ASP A 263 -23.33 7.36 -16.14
CA ASP A 263 -24.42 7.21 -17.11
C ASP A 263 -25.18 5.89 -16.84
N GLU A 264 -24.46 4.77 -16.70
CA GLU A 264 -25.06 3.46 -16.39
C GLU A 264 -25.84 3.45 -15.07
N GLN A 265 -25.35 4.16 -14.04
CA GLN A 265 -26.06 4.28 -12.77
C GLN A 265 -27.31 5.15 -12.89
N MET A 266 -27.23 6.24 -13.64
CA MET A 266 -28.37 7.12 -13.89
C MET A 266 -29.46 6.40 -14.67
N ASP A 267 -29.10 5.68 -15.73
CA ASP A 267 -30.02 4.87 -16.53
C ASP A 267 -30.70 3.80 -15.64
N LEU A 268 -29.94 3.08 -14.81
CA LEU A 268 -30.51 2.10 -13.87
C LEU A 268 -31.48 2.75 -12.87
N ILE A 269 -31.18 3.95 -12.37
CA ILE A 269 -32.09 4.67 -11.48
C ILE A 269 -33.40 5.02 -12.19
N PHE A 270 -33.32 5.64 -13.37
CA PHE A 270 -34.50 6.12 -14.08
C PHE A 270 -35.34 4.97 -14.67
N GLU A 271 -34.70 3.93 -15.21
CA GLU A 271 -35.40 2.84 -15.90
C GLU A 271 -35.86 1.70 -14.98
N LYS A 272 -35.27 1.57 -13.79
CA LYS A 272 -35.57 0.46 -12.87
C LYS A 272 -36.03 0.93 -11.50
N VAL A 273 -35.24 1.78 -10.84
CA VAL A 273 -35.50 2.18 -9.44
C VAL A 273 -36.75 3.07 -9.34
N PHE A 274 -36.95 3.99 -10.27
CA PHE A 274 -38.15 4.84 -10.27
C PHE A 274 -39.41 4.12 -10.72
N GLU A 275 -39.29 3.10 -11.57
CA GLU A 275 -40.42 2.25 -11.96
C GLU A 275 -40.90 1.37 -10.79
N ASP A 276 -39.96 0.76 -10.04
CA ASP A 276 -40.27 -0.01 -8.84
C ASP A 276 -39.16 0.14 -7.78
N PRO A 277 -39.32 1.04 -6.79
CA PRO A 277 -38.31 1.27 -5.77
C PRO A 277 -38.28 0.18 -4.69
N VAL A 278 -39.35 -0.60 -4.53
CA VAL A 278 -39.55 -1.50 -3.38
C VAL A 278 -38.42 -2.54 -3.23
N PRO A 279 -37.96 -3.22 -4.30
CA PRO A 279 -36.84 -4.16 -4.20
C PRO A 279 -35.54 -3.47 -3.76
N TYR A 280 -35.28 -2.26 -4.24
CA TYR A 280 -34.07 -1.51 -3.93
C TYR A 280 -34.07 -1.01 -2.48
N GLU A 281 -35.21 -0.49 -2.02
CA GLU A 281 -35.38 -0.11 -0.61
C GLU A 281 -35.19 -1.31 0.32
N ALA A 282 -35.73 -2.47 -0.05
CA ALA A 282 -35.57 -3.69 0.73
C ALA A 282 -34.09 -4.12 0.84
N GLU A 283 -33.29 -3.99 -0.22
CA GLU A 283 -31.85 -4.26 -0.15
C GLU A 283 -31.10 -3.22 0.70
N VAL A 284 -31.44 -1.93 0.61
CA VAL A 284 -30.83 -0.89 1.45
C VAL A 284 -31.09 -1.15 2.93
N GLN A 285 -32.30 -1.61 3.29
CA GLN A 285 -32.65 -1.96 4.67
C GLN A 285 -31.87 -3.16 5.23
N LYS A 286 -31.31 -4.02 4.38
CA LYS A 286 -30.45 -5.13 4.82
C LYS A 286 -29.05 -4.68 5.19
N ILE A 287 -28.62 -3.47 4.81
CA ILE A 287 -27.29 -2.95 5.15
C ILE A 287 -27.25 -2.70 6.66
N PRO A 288 -26.38 -3.40 7.41
CA PRO A 288 -26.25 -3.17 8.84
C PRO A 288 -25.66 -1.79 9.07
N ILE A 289 -26.45 -0.87 9.62
CA ILE A 289 -25.99 0.46 10.01
C ILE A 289 -25.62 0.40 11.50
N PRO A 290 -24.32 0.47 11.84
CA PRO A 290 -23.89 0.52 13.24
C PRO A 290 -24.35 1.82 13.91
N ASP A 291 -24.58 1.75 15.22
CA ASP A 291 -24.84 2.92 16.05
C ASP A 291 -23.69 3.92 15.98
N ASP A 292 -24.00 5.21 16.11
CA ASP A 292 -22.98 6.24 16.20
C ASP A 292 -22.00 5.97 17.35
N LEU A 293 -20.73 6.34 17.16
CA LEU A 293 -19.72 6.26 18.23
C LEU A 293 -20.14 6.98 19.52
N SER A 294 -21.00 8.00 19.41
CA SER A 294 -21.51 8.73 20.57
C SER A 294 -22.53 7.94 21.40
N ALA A 295 -23.16 6.90 20.85
CA ALA A 295 -24.20 6.13 21.50
C ALA A 295 -23.69 5.32 22.70
N GLN A 296 -22.39 5.02 22.74
CA GLN A 296 -21.77 4.32 23.87
C GLN A 296 -21.50 5.22 25.09
N PHE A 297 -21.72 6.54 24.98
CA PHE A 297 -21.49 7.50 26.05
C PHE A 297 -22.81 8.03 26.59
N GLU A 298 -22.84 8.27 27.90
CA GLU A 298 -23.93 9.00 28.54
C GLU A 298 -23.99 10.42 27.97
N LYS A 299 -25.17 10.83 27.48
CA LYS A 299 -25.37 12.17 26.93
C LYS A 299 -25.69 13.11 28.09
N PRO A 300 -24.79 14.06 28.43
CA PRO A 300 -25.04 15.02 29.50
C PRO A 300 -26.21 15.94 29.14
N ASP A 301 -26.80 16.59 30.14
CA ASP A 301 -27.80 17.62 29.90
C ASP A 301 -27.21 18.77 29.06
N LYS A 302 -27.96 19.19 28.04
CA LYS A 302 -27.49 20.19 27.09
C LYS A 302 -27.20 21.53 27.77
N MET A 303 -28.03 21.93 28.73
CA MET A 303 -27.87 23.20 29.43
C MET A 303 -26.67 23.16 30.37
N GLU A 304 -26.43 22.05 31.06
CA GLU A 304 -25.25 21.86 31.89
C GLU A 304 -23.94 21.97 31.08
N VAL A 305 -23.89 21.36 29.89
CA VAL A 305 -22.73 21.46 28.99
C VAL A 305 -22.51 22.89 28.52
N ILE A 306 -23.57 23.61 28.15
CA ILE A 306 -23.48 25.01 27.73
C ILE A 306 -22.93 25.88 28.86
N VAL A 307 -23.46 25.73 30.08
CA VAL A 307 -23.00 26.49 31.26
C VAL A 307 -21.53 26.19 31.57
N SER A 308 -21.12 24.92 31.52
CA SER A 308 -19.71 24.54 31.71
C SER A 308 -18.81 25.13 30.63
N TYR A 309 -19.26 25.14 29.37
CA TYR A 309 -18.49 25.71 28.26
C TYR A 309 -18.30 27.22 28.44
N VAL A 310 -19.38 27.96 28.67
CA VAL A 310 -19.34 29.43 28.81
C VAL A 310 -18.54 29.86 30.04
N SER A 311 -18.71 29.17 31.18
CA SER A 311 -17.95 29.48 32.40
C SER A 311 -16.43 29.28 32.27
N ARG A 312 -15.97 28.36 31.41
CA ARG A 312 -14.53 28.18 31.10
C ARG A 312 -13.90 29.41 30.44
N PHE A 313 -14.66 30.18 29.67
CA PHE A 313 -14.16 31.38 28.97
C PHE A 313 -14.37 32.68 29.76
N ASN A 314 -15.23 32.67 30.78
CA ASN A 314 -15.53 33.83 31.61
C ASN A 314 -14.68 33.90 32.91
N GLN A 315 -13.55 33.20 33.01
CA GLN A 315 -12.68 33.22 34.20
C GLN A 315 -11.84 34.51 34.38
N GLY A 316 -12.30 35.65 33.87
CA GLY A 316 -11.59 36.92 34.01
C GLY A 316 -12.55 38.09 33.98
N LEU A 317 -13.08 38.43 35.14
CA LEU A 317 -13.51 39.77 35.58
C LEU A 317 -13.91 39.63 37.06
N VAL A 318 -12.89 39.46 37.92
CA VAL A 318 -12.95 39.82 39.35
C VAL A 318 -11.80 40.76 39.60
#